data_AF-A0AA37HH25-F1
#
_entry.id   AF-A0AA37HH25-F1
#
_cell.length_a   1.000
_cell.length_b   1.000
_cell.length_c   1.000
_cell.angle_alpha   90.00
_cell.angle_beta   90.00
_cell.angle_gamma   90.00
#
_symmetry.space_group_name_H-M   'P 1'
#
loop_
_entity.id
_entity.type
_entity.pdbx_description
1 polymer ?
#
loop_
_entity_poly.entity_id
_entity_poly.type
_entity_poly.pdbx_seq_one_letter_code
_entity_poly.pdbx_strand_id
1 'polypeptide(L)'
;MFELYRKLCFKHEQAAYRLVPVAVVACVIARVSADQPERRLETILGSPRSKSGQVEDRAGKDKNKAGDKPKPLLSGTRLKRLMAARDPEDLLRQMRRAIDLLGKSTAVDVGALAVTILDWLHPERCDRTRAMFAYEYHAAGYRRPGLPAEPASPPAA
;
A
#
# COMPACT_ATOMS: atom_id res chain seq x y z
N MET A 1 27.58 20.51 -12.72
CA MET A 1 26.56 20.64 -11.66
C MET A 1 25.34 21.30 -12.29
N PHE A 2 24.19 20.62 -12.30
CA PHE A 2 23.08 20.86 -13.25
C PHE A 2 22.33 22.20 -13.05
N GLU A 3 22.16 22.98 -14.15
CA GLU A 3 21.43 24.26 -14.20
C GLU A 3 19.98 24.22 -13.68
N LEU A 4 19.39 23.03 -13.63
CA LEU A 4 18.03 22.82 -13.14
C LEU A 4 17.85 23.29 -11.69
N TYR A 5 18.87 23.12 -10.85
CA TYR A 5 18.84 23.52 -9.43
C TYR A 5 18.82 25.05 -9.25
N ARG A 6 19.44 25.79 -10.16
CA ARG A 6 19.51 27.26 -10.10
C ARG A 6 18.18 27.92 -10.48
N LYS A 7 17.42 27.32 -11.40
CA LYS A 7 16.10 27.84 -11.83
C LYS A 7 14.97 27.55 -10.84
N LEU A 8 15.13 26.55 -9.97
CA LEU A 8 14.08 26.11 -9.05
C LEU A 8 14.17 26.73 -7.64
N CYS A 9 15.11 27.66 -7.39
CA CYS A 9 15.27 28.38 -6.12
C CYS A 9 15.33 27.48 -4.85
N PHE A 10 15.69 26.20 -4.98
CA PHE A 10 15.87 25.33 -3.84
C PHE A 10 17.22 25.63 -3.18
N LYS A 11 17.19 26.17 -1.95
CA LYS A 11 18.39 26.21 -1.10
C LYS A 11 18.91 24.77 -0.95
N HIS A 12 20.22 24.57 -1.10
CA HIS A 12 20.87 23.25 -1.12
C HIS A 12 20.40 22.32 0.04
N GLU A 13 20.17 22.91 1.21
CA GLU A 13 19.66 22.22 2.39
C GLU A 13 18.26 21.62 2.19
N GLN A 14 17.32 22.35 1.57
CA GLN A 14 15.95 21.89 1.33
C GLN A 14 15.86 20.87 0.20
N ALA A 15 16.82 20.88 -0.74
CA ALA A 15 16.86 19.93 -1.83
C ALA A 15 17.10 18.51 -1.31
N ALA A 16 18.06 18.30 -0.40
CA ALA A 16 18.36 16.97 0.16
C ALA A 16 17.14 16.34 0.86
N TYR A 17 16.40 17.12 1.65
CA TYR A 17 15.19 16.65 2.36
C TYR A 17 14.05 16.24 1.42
N ARG A 18 13.98 16.78 0.21
CA ARG A 18 12.90 16.49 -0.74
C ARG A 18 13.32 15.49 -1.82
N LEU A 19 14.57 15.52 -2.24
CA LEU A 19 15.09 14.66 -3.32
C LEU A 19 15.03 13.18 -2.95
N VAL A 20 15.36 12.82 -1.71
CA VAL A 20 15.38 11.42 -1.29
C VAL A 20 13.95 10.82 -1.27
N PRO A 21 12.94 11.42 -0.61
CA PRO A 21 11.57 10.93 -0.70
C PRO A 21 11.03 10.88 -2.14
N VAL A 22 11.34 11.89 -2.97
CA VAL A 22 10.93 11.89 -4.38
C VAL A 22 11.60 10.76 -5.17
N ALA A 23 12.86 10.46 -4.91
CA ALA A 23 13.55 9.33 -5.53
C ALA A 23 12.92 7.99 -5.10
N VAL A 24 12.52 7.84 -3.83
CA VAL A 24 11.78 6.67 -3.35
C VAL A 24 10.44 6.55 -4.10
N VAL A 25 9.68 7.64 -4.19
CA VAL A 25 8.41 7.69 -4.95
C VAL A 25 8.61 7.23 -6.39
N ALA A 26 9.55 7.84 -7.11
CA ALA A 26 9.84 7.49 -8.51
C ALA A 26 10.23 6.02 -8.66
N CYS A 27 11.06 5.51 -7.75
CA CYS A 27 11.52 4.13 -7.75
C CYS A 27 10.43 3.09 -7.44
N VAL A 28 9.38 3.48 -6.71
CA VAL A 28 8.23 2.61 -6.41
C VAL A 28 7.23 2.68 -7.56
N ILE A 29 6.89 3.88 -8.04
CA ILE A 29 5.92 4.08 -9.13
C ILE A 29 6.42 3.45 -10.44
N ALA A 30 7.72 3.43 -10.69
CA ALA A 30 8.29 2.74 -11.85
C ALA A 30 7.97 1.23 -11.91
N ARG A 31 7.48 0.62 -10.82
CA ARG A 31 7.02 -0.78 -10.77
C ARG A 31 5.51 -0.95 -10.96
N VAL A 32 4.78 0.14 -10.98
CA VAL A 32 3.33 0.18 -11.19
C VAL A 32 3.05 0.10 -12.69
N SER A 33 2.27 -0.90 -13.12
CA SER A 33 2.01 -1.15 -14.54
C SER A 33 0.97 -0.20 -15.14
N ALA A 34 0.06 0.32 -14.33
CA ALA A 34 -1.00 1.22 -14.75
C ALA A 34 -1.53 2.02 -13.56
N ASP A 35 -1.96 3.25 -13.81
CA ASP A 35 -2.71 4.02 -12.84
C ASP A 35 -4.17 3.55 -12.80
N GLN A 36 -4.69 3.35 -11.59
CA GLN A 36 -6.09 3.04 -11.33
C GLN A 36 -6.57 3.88 -10.15
N PRO A 37 -7.22 5.03 -10.42
CA PRO A 37 -7.79 5.87 -9.37
C PRO A 37 -8.65 5.07 -8.40
N GLU A 38 -8.64 5.46 -7.12
CA GLU A 38 -9.40 4.81 -6.04
C GLU A 38 -8.91 3.41 -5.65
N ARG A 39 -8.04 2.78 -6.47
CA ARG A 39 -7.44 1.48 -6.16
C ARG A 39 -6.23 1.65 -5.23
N ARG A 40 -6.51 2.04 -3.99
CA ARG A 40 -5.52 2.34 -2.95
C ARG A 40 -4.71 1.11 -2.51
N LEU A 41 -3.40 1.28 -2.34
CA LEU A 41 -2.46 0.19 -2.03
C LEU A 41 -2.81 -0.51 -0.72
N GLU A 42 -3.07 0.24 0.35
CA GLU A 42 -3.44 -0.24 1.67
C GLU A 42 -4.67 -1.16 1.63
N THR A 43 -5.66 -0.79 0.83
CA THR A 43 -6.90 -1.57 0.66
C THR A 43 -6.62 -2.88 -0.07
N ILE A 44 -5.83 -2.87 -1.15
CA ILE A 44 -5.48 -4.08 -1.90
C ILE A 44 -4.69 -5.05 -1.02
N LEU A 45 -3.71 -4.54 -0.27
CA LEU A 45 -2.84 -5.36 0.57
C LEU A 45 -3.63 -5.99 1.74
N GLY A 46 -4.60 -5.27 2.27
CA GLY A 46 -5.47 -5.71 3.37
C GLY A 46 -6.61 -6.63 2.93
N SER A 47 -6.98 -6.59 1.65
CA SER A 47 -8.07 -7.38 1.11
C SER A 47 -7.76 -8.89 1.14
N PRO A 48 -8.74 -9.73 1.54
CA PRO A 48 -8.58 -11.18 1.53
C PRO A 48 -8.44 -11.71 0.10
N ARG A 49 -7.54 -12.67 -0.13
CA ARG A 49 -7.40 -13.33 -1.43
C ARG A 49 -8.64 -14.20 -1.72
N SER A 50 -9.33 -13.96 -2.83
CA SER A 50 -10.38 -14.87 -3.31
C SER A 50 -9.75 -16.21 -3.72
N LYS A 51 -10.31 -17.33 -3.27
CA LYS A 51 -9.88 -18.69 -3.64
C LYS A 51 -10.32 -19.07 -5.07
N SER A 52 -10.23 -18.17 -6.04
CA SER A 52 -10.47 -18.51 -7.45
C SER A 52 -9.18 -19.07 -8.05
N GLY A 53 -8.95 -20.37 -7.85
CA GLY A 53 -7.76 -21.05 -8.38
C GLY A 53 -7.43 -22.43 -7.79
N GLN A 54 -8.21 -22.97 -6.85
CA GLN A 54 -8.19 -24.42 -6.60
C GLN A 54 -9.11 -25.08 -7.63
N VAL A 55 -8.47 -25.71 -8.63
CA VAL A 55 -9.10 -26.70 -9.51
C VAL A 55 -9.90 -27.67 -8.63
N GLU A 56 -11.20 -27.77 -8.92
CA GLU A 56 -12.05 -28.84 -8.43
C GLU A 56 -11.56 -30.16 -9.03
N ASP A 57 -10.58 -30.79 -8.39
CA ASP A 57 -10.26 -32.20 -8.65
C ASP A 57 -10.64 -33.02 -7.41
N ARG A 58 -11.80 -33.67 -7.56
CA ARG A 58 -12.18 -35.01 -7.11
C ARG A 58 -12.01 -35.36 -5.63
N ALA A 59 -13.17 -35.57 -5.01
CA ALA A 59 -13.49 -36.76 -4.20
C ALA A 59 -12.36 -37.29 -3.29
N GLY A 60 -12.20 -36.65 -2.12
CA GLY A 60 -11.38 -37.16 -1.02
C GLY A 60 -12.03 -36.77 0.31
N LYS A 61 -12.73 -37.73 0.90
CA LYS A 61 -13.34 -37.66 2.23
C LYS A 61 -12.23 -37.56 3.29
N ASP A 62 -11.91 -36.35 3.76
CA ASP A 62 -11.11 -36.17 4.96
C ASP A 62 -11.67 -35.07 5.88
N LYS A 63 -11.81 -35.47 7.14
CA LYS A 63 -12.39 -34.71 8.26
C LYS A 63 -11.41 -33.60 8.71
N ASN A 64 -11.95 -32.51 9.23
CA ASN A 64 -11.28 -31.35 9.87
C ASN A 64 -10.53 -30.35 8.97
N LYS A 65 -11.21 -29.24 8.63
CA LYS A 65 -10.58 -27.90 8.53
C LYS A 65 -11.61 -26.78 8.73
N ALA A 66 -12.19 -26.72 9.93
CA ALA A 66 -12.74 -25.46 10.41
C ALA A 66 -11.58 -24.47 10.59
N GLY A 67 -11.55 -23.34 9.86
CA GLY A 67 -10.73 -22.18 10.26
C GLY A 67 -9.78 -21.54 9.24
N ASP A 68 -9.84 -21.85 7.94
CA ASP A 68 -9.04 -21.11 6.96
C ASP A 68 -9.75 -19.80 6.54
N LYS A 69 -9.80 -18.85 7.48
CA LYS A 69 -10.26 -17.48 7.20
C LYS A 69 -9.42 -16.90 6.06
N PRO A 70 -10.03 -16.22 5.08
CA PRO A 70 -9.31 -15.72 3.93
C PRO A 70 -8.24 -14.72 4.41
N LYS A 71 -6.99 -14.95 3.99
CA LYS A 71 -5.83 -14.19 4.46
C LYS A 71 -5.61 -12.95 3.59
N PRO A 72 -5.18 -11.82 4.19
CA PRO A 72 -4.81 -10.63 3.44
C PRO A 72 -3.62 -10.91 2.51
N LEU A 73 -3.48 -10.10 1.46
CA LEU A 73 -2.40 -10.25 0.48
C LEU A 73 -1.02 -9.99 1.11
N LEU A 74 -0.90 -8.97 1.98
CA LEU A 74 0.28 -8.76 2.81
C LEU A 74 0.12 -9.48 4.15
N SER A 75 1.15 -10.16 4.64
CA SER A 75 1.07 -10.75 5.99
C SER A 75 1.19 -9.67 7.06
N GLY A 76 0.54 -9.86 8.22
CA GLY A 76 0.64 -8.92 9.35
C GLY A 76 2.08 -8.68 9.83
N THR A 77 2.97 -9.68 9.72
CA THR A 77 4.40 -9.51 10.01
C THR A 77 5.10 -8.59 9.02
N ARG A 78 4.75 -8.64 7.73
CA ARG A 78 5.28 -7.73 6.70
C ARG A 78 4.69 -6.34 6.83
N LEU A 79 3.41 -6.22 7.21
CA LEU A 79 2.81 -4.93 7.55
C LEU A 79 3.56 -4.26 8.71
N LYS A 80 3.82 -4.98 9.80
CA LYS A 80 4.58 -4.44 10.94
C LYS A 80 5.96 -3.92 10.52
N ARG A 81 6.66 -4.64 9.62
CA ARG A 81 7.94 -4.19 9.06
C ARG A 81 7.79 -2.92 8.22
N LEU A 82 6.79 -2.86 7.35
CA LEU A 82 6.48 -1.66 6.60
C LEU A 82 6.18 -0.47 7.54
N MET A 83 5.34 -0.66 8.56
CA MET A 83 5.02 0.37 9.55
C MET A 83 6.22 0.84 10.36
N ALA A 84 7.25 0.00 10.51
CA ALA A 84 8.48 0.33 11.22
C ALA A 84 9.52 1.04 10.33
N ALA A 85 9.34 1.03 9.01
CA ALA A 85 10.27 1.70 8.09
C ALA A 85 10.24 3.22 8.32
N ARG A 86 11.34 3.74 8.86
CA ARG A 86 11.60 5.18 9.10
C ARG A 86 12.68 5.73 8.19
N ASP A 87 13.56 4.86 7.72
CA ASP A 87 14.64 5.18 6.81
C ASP A 87 14.17 5.08 5.34
N PRO A 88 14.59 5.99 4.44
CA PRO A 88 14.19 5.96 3.04
C PRO A 88 14.55 4.67 2.29
N GLU A 89 15.70 4.04 2.58
CA GLU A 89 16.12 2.81 1.89
C GLU A 89 15.28 1.62 2.35
N ASP A 90 14.99 1.53 3.65
CA ASP A 90 14.10 0.50 4.17
C ASP A 90 12.66 0.71 3.65
N LEU A 91 12.16 1.94 3.64
CA LEU A 91 10.85 2.26 3.07
C LEU A 91 10.76 1.83 1.60
N LEU A 92 11.77 2.19 0.79
CA LEU A 92 11.86 1.76 -0.60
C LEU A 92 11.80 0.24 -0.73
N ARG A 93 12.59 -0.47 0.09
CA ARG A 93 12.65 -1.94 0.07
C ARG A 93 11.31 -2.57 0.44
N GLN A 94 10.65 -2.10 1.49
CA GLN A 94 9.36 -2.64 1.92
C GLN A 94 8.23 -2.30 0.93
N MET A 95 8.19 -1.08 0.40
CA MET A 95 7.19 -0.66 -0.59
C MET A 95 7.33 -1.43 -1.90
N ARG A 96 8.55 -1.63 -2.40
CA ARG A 96 8.79 -2.48 -3.60
C ARG A 96 8.28 -3.90 -3.37
N ARG A 97 8.60 -4.51 -2.23
CA ARG A 97 8.09 -5.84 -1.86
C ARG A 97 6.57 -5.88 -1.75
N ALA A 98 5.94 -4.80 -1.28
CA ALA A 98 4.49 -4.71 -1.22
C ALA A 98 3.87 -4.67 -2.63
N ILE A 99 4.42 -3.85 -3.53
CA ILE A 99 3.98 -3.79 -4.94
C ILE A 99 4.19 -5.14 -5.64
N ASP A 100 5.31 -5.81 -5.39
CA ASP A 100 5.61 -7.12 -6.01
C ASP A 100 4.58 -8.21 -5.63
N LEU A 101 3.86 -8.05 -4.51
CA LEU A 101 2.79 -9.00 -4.13
C LEU A 101 1.55 -8.91 -5.02
N LEU A 102 1.35 -7.78 -5.72
CA LEU A 102 0.24 -7.63 -6.67
C LEU A 102 0.46 -8.45 -7.96
N GLY A 103 1.68 -8.96 -8.17
CA GLY A 103 1.99 -9.85 -9.28
C GLY A 103 2.02 -9.13 -10.63
N LYS A 104 1.40 -9.72 -11.66
CA LYS A 104 1.46 -9.20 -13.05
C LYS A 104 0.57 -7.99 -13.32
N SER A 105 -0.40 -7.70 -12.44
CA SER A 105 -1.29 -6.54 -12.53
C SER A 105 -1.06 -5.64 -11.33
N THR A 106 0.01 -4.84 -11.40
CA THR A 106 0.39 -3.87 -10.35
C THR A 106 -0.35 -2.54 -10.53
N ALA A 107 -1.60 -2.58 -11.00
CA ALA A 107 -2.36 -1.34 -11.16
C ALA A 107 -2.85 -0.83 -9.79
N VAL A 108 -2.53 0.41 -9.47
CA VAL A 108 -2.80 1.06 -8.19
C VAL A 108 -3.03 2.54 -8.42
N ASP A 109 -3.65 3.21 -7.46
CA ASP A 109 -3.74 4.67 -7.45
C ASP A 109 -2.34 5.28 -7.26
N VAL A 110 -1.74 5.74 -8.36
CA VAL A 110 -0.36 6.26 -8.39
C VAL A 110 -0.25 7.55 -7.60
N GLY A 111 -1.28 8.41 -7.68
CA GLY A 111 -1.31 9.69 -6.98
C GLY A 111 -1.38 9.51 -5.47
N ALA A 112 -2.30 8.67 -5.00
CA ALA A 112 -2.42 8.34 -3.59
C ALA A 112 -1.14 7.67 -3.07
N LEU A 113 -0.56 6.73 -3.83
CA LEU A 113 0.69 6.06 -3.45
C LEU A 113 1.86 7.05 -3.32
N ALA A 114 1.99 8.00 -4.25
CA ALA A 114 3.03 9.02 -4.22
C ALA A 114 2.92 9.86 -2.94
N VAL A 115 1.72 10.36 -2.64
CA VAL A 115 1.45 11.17 -1.44
C VAL A 115 1.72 10.38 -0.18
N THR A 116 1.27 9.12 -0.11
CA THR A 116 1.52 8.24 1.03
C THR A 116 3.02 8.09 1.31
N ILE A 117 3.86 7.87 0.29
CA ILE A 117 5.31 7.73 0.46
C ILE A 117 5.96 9.04 0.90
N LEU A 118 5.57 10.18 0.30
CA LEU A 118 6.09 11.49 0.69
C LEU A 118 5.76 11.81 2.15
N ASP A 119 4.51 11.56 2.55
CA ASP A 119 4.07 11.81 3.92
C ASP A 119 4.66 10.81 4.92
N TRP A 120 5.02 9.60 4.49
CA TRP A 120 5.63 8.58 5.34
C TRP A 120 6.93 9.02 6.00
N LEU A 121 7.72 9.81 5.26
CA LEU A 121 9.01 10.35 5.70
C LEU A 121 8.91 11.80 6.17
N HIS A 122 7.72 12.41 6.10
CA HIS A 122 7.54 13.80 6.53
C HIS A 122 7.56 13.91 8.05
N PRO A 123 8.35 14.82 8.65
CA PRO A 123 8.53 14.90 10.11
C PRO A 123 7.21 15.00 10.88
N GLU A 124 6.26 15.81 10.39
CA GLU A 124 5.00 16.07 11.10
C GLU A 124 3.83 15.14 10.70
N ARG A 125 3.85 14.58 9.48
CA ARG A 125 2.70 13.82 8.95
C ARG A 125 2.91 12.32 9.02
N CYS A 126 4.14 11.87 9.26
CA CYS A 126 4.50 10.46 9.16
C CYS A 126 3.69 9.54 10.05
N ASP A 127 3.45 9.90 11.32
CA ASP A 127 2.68 9.07 12.24
C ASP A 127 1.22 8.96 11.84
N ARG A 128 0.60 10.08 11.42
CA ARG A 128 -0.77 10.10 10.91
C ARG A 128 -0.91 9.23 9.67
N THR A 129 0.01 9.35 8.72
CA THR A 129 -0.03 8.58 7.46
C THR A 129 0.13 7.09 7.72
N ARG A 130 1.06 6.69 8.60
CA ARG A 130 1.24 5.28 8.99
C ARG A 130 0.02 4.71 9.71
N ALA A 131 -0.56 5.48 10.63
CA ALA A 131 -1.77 5.07 11.34
C ALA A 131 -2.96 4.90 10.38
N MET A 132 -3.15 5.85 9.46
CA MET A 132 -4.21 5.78 8.44
C MET A 132 -4.01 4.58 7.50
N PHE A 133 -2.77 4.34 7.05
CA PHE A 133 -2.46 3.19 6.21
C PHE A 133 -2.79 1.86 6.93
N ALA A 134 -2.40 1.73 8.20
CA ALA A 134 -2.70 0.54 8.99
C ALA A 134 -4.22 0.37 9.21
N TYR A 135 -4.92 1.47 9.48
CA TYR A 135 -6.37 1.48 9.65
C TYR A 135 -7.08 0.96 8.40
N GLU A 136 -6.81 1.56 7.24
CA GLU A 136 -7.42 1.18 5.96
C GLU A 136 -7.05 -0.24 5.53
N TYR A 137 -5.80 -0.65 5.77
CA TYR A 137 -5.37 -2.02 5.58
C TYR A 137 -6.23 -3.01 6.39
N HIS A 138 -6.43 -2.72 7.68
CA HIS A 138 -7.25 -3.58 8.52
C HIS A 138 -8.72 -3.53 8.13
N ALA A 139 -9.25 -2.33 7.84
CA ALA A 139 -10.63 -2.12 7.37
C ALA A 139 -10.93 -2.91 6.09
N ALA A 140 -9.98 -2.97 5.15
CA ALA A 140 -10.12 -3.75 3.93
C ALA A 140 -10.23 -5.27 4.18
N GLY A 141 -9.59 -5.77 5.24
CA GLY A 141 -9.73 -7.17 5.67
C GLY A 141 -11.13 -7.50 6.23
N TYR A 142 -11.86 -6.50 6.72
CA TYR A 142 -13.22 -6.64 7.22
C TYR A 142 -14.30 -6.39 6.15
N ARG A 143 -13.98 -5.75 5.01
CA ARG A 143 -14.92 -5.58 3.89
C ARG A 143 -15.27 -6.97 3.31
N ARG A 144 -16.56 -7.31 3.32
CA ARG A 144 -17.07 -8.57 2.77
C ARG A 144 -16.85 -8.59 1.26
N PRO A 145 -16.23 -9.64 0.68
CA PRO A 145 -16.12 -9.74 -0.78
C PRO A 145 -17.52 -9.74 -1.41
N GLY A 146 -17.80 -8.77 -2.29
CA GLY A 146 -19.04 -8.71 -3.07
C GLY A 146 -20.15 -7.78 -2.57
N LEU A 147 -19.96 -7.02 -1.49
CA LEU A 147 -20.85 -5.91 -1.17
C LEU A 147 -20.26 -4.57 -1.67
N PRO A 148 -21.03 -3.75 -2.41
CA PRO A 148 -20.63 -2.36 -2.67
C PRO A 148 -20.46 -1.63 -1.35
N ALA A 149 -19.49 -0.72 -1.28
CA ALA A 149 -19.24 0.09 -0.10
C ALA A 149 -20.54 0.79 0.30
N GLU A 150 -21.07 0.42 1.47
CA GLU A 150 -22.28 1.04 2.01
C GLU A 150 -21.96 2.52 2.27
N PRO A 151 -22.68 3.47 1.65
CA PRO A 151 -22.44 4.88 1.89
C PRO A 151 -22.71 5.16 3.37
N ALA A 152 -21.77 5.85 4.02
CA ALA A 152 -21.87 6.19 5.44
C ALA A 152 -23.22 6.88 5.72
N SER A 153 -24.06 6.23 6.52
CA SER A 153 -25.31 6.84 7.00
C SER A 153 -24.98 8.15 7.73
N PRO A 154 -25.63 9.27 7.37
CA PRO A 154 -25.42 10.53 8.08
C PRO A 154 -25.88 10.40 9.54
N PRO A 155 -25.28 11.17 10.47
CA PRO A 155 -25.66 11.14 11.87
C PRO A 155 -27.14 11.51 12.01
N ALA A 156 -27.88 10.70 12.78
CA ALA A 156 -29.26 10.98 13.15
C ALA A 156 -29.32 12.32 13.90
N ALA A 157 -30.22 13.20 13.44
CA ALA A 157 -30.50 14.51 14.02
C ALA A 157 -31.19 14.39 15.38
#